data_AF-A0A5B8HNJ7-F1
#
_entry.id   AF-A0A5B8HNJ7-F1
#
_cell.length_a   1.000
_cell.length_b   1.000
_cell.length_c   1.000
_cell.angle_alpha   90.00
_cell.angle_beta   90.00
_cell.angle_gamma   90.00
#
_symmetry.space_group_name_H-M   'P 1'
#
loop_
_entity.id
_entity.type
_entity.pdbx_description
1 polymer ?
#
loop_
_entity_poly.entity_id
_entity_poly.type
_entity_poly.pdbx_seq_one_letter_code
_entity_poly.pdbx_strand_id
1 'polypeptide(L)'
;MVHKTIGNIWIDKQVAPLEYCSIQRASALLKCEEEDFLHWHDIGAISLAIKLNNKTSANLYFISDGMLSDSEKKKARIEINQLYNLESSRIIGSVDDIEITFSSSDRNGFRYNISPPCLIFGVWRILDDFNLSCSLGNAEKLYSMSVFQEQSISPTLRIVVAMLEMAVAYDKRSLFVLRSDIENIYTHAMTGQPMPNFINGRIEKQNLSTEIKNLTEPLDATP
;
A
#
# COMPACT_ATOMS: atom_id res chain seq x y z
N MET A 1 8.98 -23.85 32.19
CA MET A 1 8.57 -23.80 30.77
C MET A 1 9.51 -22.83 30.07
N VAL A 2 10.30 -23.31 29.12
CA VAL A 2 11.23 -22.46 28.36
C VAL A 2 10.37 -21.63 27.41
N HIS A 3 10.36 -20.30 27.58
CA HIS A 3 9.83 -19.41 26.57
C HIS A 3 10.66 -19.64 25.31
N LYS A 4 10.12 -20.40 24.36
CA LYS A 4 10.70 -20.55 23.04
C LYS A 4 10.69 -19.16 22.44
N THR A 5 11.85 -18.52 22.35
CA THR A 5 12.02 -17.26 21.65
C THR A 5 11.41 -17.48 20.27
N ILE A 6 10.36 -16.73 19.93
CA ILE A 6 9.79 -16.79 18.59
C ILE A 6 10.90 -16.28 17.68
N GLY A 7 11.59 -17.20 17.00
CA GLY A 7 12.53 -16.83 15.94
C GLY A 7 11.77 -16.06 14.86
N ASN A 8 12.48 -15.26 14.06
CA ASN A 8 11.86 -14.70 12.87
C ASN A 8 11.97 -15.71 11.72
N ILE A 9 11.05 -15.61 10.76
CA ILE A 9 10.99 -16.52 9.61
C ILE A 9 12.32 -16.62 8.85
N TRP A 10 13.09 -15.54 8.80
CA TRP A 10 14.36 -15.46 8.07
C TRP A 10 15.44 -16.35 8.69
N ILE A 11 15.56 -16.33 10.02
CA ILE A 11 16.45 -17.23 10.77
C ILE A 11 16.01 -18.68 10.58
N ASP A 12 14.71 -18.95 10.77
CA ASP A 12 14.16 -20.30 10.73
C ASP A 12 14.28 -20.95 9.34
N LYS A 13 14.30 -20.13 8.28
CA LYS A 13 14.43 -20.57 6.89
C LYS A 13 15.85 -20.44 6.35
N GLN A 14 16.79 -19.87 7.13
CA GLN A 14 18.17 -19.61 6.72
C GLN A 14 18.26 -18.79 5.43
N VAL A 15 17.40 -17.78 5.30
CA VAL A 15 17.36 -16.86 4.15
C VAL A 15 17.53 -15.44 4.68
N ALA A 16 18.35 -14.63 4.01
CA ALA A 16 18.45 -13.21 4.34
C ALA A 16 17.08 -12.53 4.20
N PRO A 17 16.72 -11.58 5.08
CA PRO A 17 15.42 -10.92 5.01
C PRO A 17 15.15 -10.33 3.62
N LEU A 18 14.01 -10.68 3.03
CA LEU A 18 13.55 -10.13 1.77
C LEU A 18 12.61 -8.97 2.06
N GLU A 19 12.79 -7.83 1.38
CA GLU A 19 11.89 -6.68 1.52
C GLU A 19 10.49 -6.95 0.94
N TYR A 20 10.43 -7.82 -0.07
CA TYR A 20 9.20 -8.36 -0.64
C TYR A 20 9.49 -9.65 -1.42
N CYS A 21 8.48 -10.47 -1.67
CA CYS A 21 8.58 -11.59 -2.60
C CYS A 21 7.22 -11.88 -3.26
N SER A 22 7.21 -12.63 -4.36
CA SER A 22 5.96 -13.04 -5.01
C SER A 22 5.14 -13.91 -4.05
N ILE A 23 3.82 -13.96 -4.22
CA ILE A 23 2.97 -14.84 -3.39
C ILE A 23 3.39 -16.31 -3.50
N GLN A 24 3.88 -16.76 -4.67
CA GLN A 24 4.41 -18.11 -4.88
C GLN A 24 5.66 -18.38 -4.03
N ARG A 25 6.53 -17.37 -3.87
CA ARG A 25 7.70 -17.50 -3.00
C ARG A 25 7.30 -17.46 -1.54
N ALA A 26 6.34 -16.60 -1.18
CA ALA A 26 5.81 -16.48 0.17
C ALA A 26 5.12 -17.77 0.63
N SER A 27 4.31 -18.40 -0.23
CA SER A 27 3.62 -19.67 0.04
C SER A 27 4.61 -20.79 0.35
N ALA A 28 5.67 -20.92 -0.45
CA ALA A 28 6.76 -21.87 -0.20
C ALA A 28 7.52 -21.56 1.11
N LEU A 29 7.75 -20.28 1.42
CA LEU A 29 8.44 -19.85 2.63
C LEU A 29 7.62 -20.16 3.90
N LEU A 30 6.33 -19.84 3.87
CA LEU A 30 5.38 -19.97 4.98
C LEU A 30 4.73 -21.36 5.09
N LYS A 31 4.86 -22.20 4.05
CA LYS A 31 4.21 -23.52 3.93
C LYS A 31 2.67 -23.42 4.00
N CYS A 32 2.12 -22.48 3.23
CA CYS A 32 0.68 -22.29 3.05
C CYS A 32 0.34 -22.24 1.56
N GLU A 33 -0.93 -22.14 1.19
CA GLU A 33 -1.37 -22.03 -0.19
C GLU A 33 -1.30 -20.57 -0.67
N GLU A 34 -1.20 -20.36 -1.98
CA GLU A 34 -1.22 -19.00 -2.54
C GLU A 34 -2.60 -18.32 -2.35
N GLU A 35 -3.67 -19.12 -2.36
CA GLU A 35 -5.06 -18.72 -2.11
C GLU A 35 -5.24 -18.13 -0.70
N ASP A 36 -4.44 -18.56 0.28
CA ASP A 36 -4.49 -18.03 1.64
C ASP A 36 -4.12 -16.53 1.66
N PHE A 37 -3.17 -16.10 0.81
CA PHE A 37 -2.80 -14.68 0.70
C PHE A 37 -3.90 -13.85 0.06
N LEU A 38 -4.61 -14.39 -0.94
CA LEU A 38 -5.76 -13.73 -1.53
C LEU A 38 -6.86 -13.57 -0.49
N HIS A 39 -7.14 -14.62 0.28
CA HIS A 39 -8.11 -14.55 1.37
C HIS A 39 -7.70 -13.51 2.44
N TRP A 40 -6.44 -13.53 2.90
CA TRP A 40 -5.96 -12.57 3.89
C TRP A 40 -5.99 -11.12 3.38
N HIS A 41 -5.76 -10.90 2.09
CA HIS A 41 -5.96 -9.60 1.47
C HIS A 41 -7.43 -9.18 1.45
N ASP A 42 -8.30 -10.09 0.98
CA ASP A 42 -9.73 -9.84 0.86
C ASP A 42 -10.40 -9.60 2.20
N ILE A 43 -9.81 -10.10 3.30
CA ILE A 43 -10.26 -9.80 4.68
C ILE A 43 -9.54 -8.59 5.32
N GLY A 44 -8.65 -7.93 4.59
CA GLY A 44 -7.87 -6.79 5.06
C GLY A 44 -6.80 -7.12 6.11
N ALA A 45 -6.45 -8.39 6.30
CA ALA A 45 -5.38 -8.81 7.21
C ALA A 45 -3.98 -8.45 6.69
N ILE A 46 -3.82 -8.40 5.37
CA ILE A 46 -2.60 -7.97 4.68
C ILE A 46 -2.94 -7.09 3.47
N SER A 47 -1.95 -6.39 2.91
CA SER A 47 -2.12 -5.63 1.67
C SER A 47 -1.14 -6.15 0.63
N LEU A 48 -1.65 -6.93 -0.34
CA LEU A 48 -0.88 -7.38 -1.49
C LEU A 48 -0.43 -6.19 -2.33
N ALA A 49 0.64 -6.40 -3.07
CA ALA A 49 1.26 -5.37 -3.88
C ALA A 49 1.45 -5.83 -5.32
N ILE A 50 1.50 -4.86 -6.23
CA ILE A 50 1.94 -5.07 -7.61
C ILE A 50 3.32 -4.47 -7.81
N LYS A 51 4.08 -5.04 -8.75
CA LYS A 51 5.37 -4.48 -9.17
C LYS A 51 5.24 -3.77 -10.52
N LEU A 52 5.37 -2.46 -10.50
CA LEU A 52 5.44 -1.61 -11.67
C LEU A 52 6.87 -1.63 -12.24
N ASN A 53 7.09 -2.51 -13.23
CA ASN A 53 8.41 -2.68 -13.85
C ASN A 53 8.81 -1.52 -14.76
N ASN A 54 7.81 -0.84 -15.34
CA ASN A 54 8.00 0.35 -16.15
C ASN A 54 7.56 1.58 -15.36
N LYS A 55 8.00 2.75 -15.83
CA LYS A 55 7.51 4.03 -15.35
C LYS A 55 6.03 4.16 -15.74
N THR A 56 5.15 4.22 -14.74
CA THR A 56 3.70 4.32 -14.92
C THR A 56 3.23 5.71 -14.51
N SER A 57 2.41 6.33 -15.36
CA SER A 57 1.82 7.64 -15.06
C SER A 57 0.76 7.52 -13.96
N ALA A 58 0.85 8.37 -12.94
CA ALA A 58 -0.09 8.38 -11.83
C ALA A 58 -0.24 9.78 -11.22
N ASN A 59 -1.44 10.04 -10.69
CA ASN A 59 -1.71 11.20 -9.84
C ASN A 59 -1.40 10.83 -8.39
N LEU A 60 -0.60 11.65 -7.70
CA LEU A 60 -0.25 11.42 -6.29
C LEU A 60 -1.17 12.16 -5.34
N TYR A 61 -1.36 11.56 -4.18
CA TYR A 61 -2.14 12.09 -3.08
C TYR A 61 -1.39 11.80 -1.79
N PHE A 62 -1.32 12.79 -0.90
CA PHE A 62 -0.50 12.76 0.29
C PHE A 62 -1.39 12.91 1.54
N ILE A 63 -1.34 11.94 2.44
CA ILE A 63 -2.19 11.90 3.62
C ILE A 63 -1.39 12.33 4.84
N SER A 64 -1.93 13.32 5.56
CA SER A 64 -1.35 13.88 6.76
C SER A 64 -2.28 13.72 7.97
N ASP A 65 -1.72 13.40 9.13
CA ASP A 65 -2.44 13.24 10.40
C ASP A 65 -2.73 14.59 11.09
N GLY A 66 -3.00 15.65 10.32
CA GLY A 66 -3.25 17.00 10.83
C GLY A 66 -3.00 18.12 9.83
N MET A 67 -3.26 19.37 10.25
CA MET A 67 -2.89 20.54 9.45
C MET A 67 -1.37 20.67 9.36
N LEU A 68 -0.88 20.86 8.14
CA LEU A 68 0.50 21.22 7.86
C LEU A 68 0.66 22.74 7.98
N SER A 69 1.68 23.17 8.71
CA SER A 69 2.16 24.55 8.67
C SER A 69 2.78 24.89 7.31
N ASP A 70 2.92 26.17 6.99
CA ASP A 70 3.50 26.59 5.70
C ASP A 70 4.97 26.15 5.52
N SER A 71 5.72 26.01 6.61
CA SER A 71 7.08 25.45 6.58
C SER A 71 7.07 23.95 6.29
N GLU A 72 6.13 23.19 6.84
CA GLU A 72 5.94 21.77 6.53
C GLU A 72 5.49 21.55 5.08
N LYS A 73 4.60 22.40 4.55
CA LYS A 73 4.22 22.37 3.13
C LYS A 73 5.43 22.60 2.22
N LYS A 74 6.26 23.60 2.54
CA LYS A 74 7.47 23.89 1.77
C LYS A 74 8.49 22.76 1.86
N LYS A 75 8.64 22.15 3.04
CA LYS A 75 9.51 20.99 3.25
C LYS A 75 9.02 19.77 2.46
N ALA A 76 7.74 19.44 2.56
CA ALA A 76 7.13 18.38 1.76
C ALA A 76 7.36 18.62 0.27
N ARG A 77 7.18 19.86 -0.23
CA ARG A 77 7.50 20.21 -1.63
C ARG A 77 8.97 19.97 -2.00
N ILE A 78 9.91 20.34 -1.15
CA ILE A 78 11.35 20.18 -1.43
C ILE A 78 11.71 18.70 -1.46
N GLU A 79 11.24 17.95 -0.47
CA GLU A 79 11.41 16.52 -0.45
C GLU A 79 10.80 15.98 -1.76
N ILE A 80 9.56 16.38 -2.14
CA ILE A 80 8.74 15.88 -3.31
C ILE A 80 9.57 15.89 -4.61
N ASN A 81 10.42 16.91 -4.75
CA ASN A 81 11.23 17.15 -5.94
C ASN A 81 12.55 16.36 -6.03
N GLN A 82 12.99 15.65 -4.99
CA GLN A 82 14.35 15.07 -4.94
C GLN A 82 14.47 13.60 -5.35
N LEU A 83 13.50 13.02 -6.09
CA LEU A 83 13.34 11.55 -6.27
C LEU A 83 13.10 10.84 -4.93
N TYR A 84 11.85 10.47 -4.65
CA TYR A 84 11.60 9.61 -3.48
C TYR A 84 11.99 8.20 -3.81
N ASN A 85 12.99 7.72 -3.09
CA ASN A 85 13.09 6.31 -2.82
C ASN A 85 12.21 6.02 -1.61
N LEU A 86 11.07 5.41 -1.88
CA LEU A 86 10.33 4.66 -0.88
C LEU A 86 10.98 3.28 -0.75
N GLU A 87 10.79 2.59 0.38
CA GLU A 87 11.51 1.33 0.70
C GLU A 87 11.62 0.35 -0.49
N SER A 88 10.50 0.13 -1.18
CA SER A 88 10.43 -0.74 -2.36
C SER A 88 9.88 -0.04 -3.62
N SER A 89 9.68 1.28 -3.55
CA SER A 89 8.98 2.06 -4.57
C SER A 89 9.69 3.36 -4.88
N ARG A 90 9.44 3.90 -6.08
CA ARG A 90 10.10 5.12 -6.52
C ARG A 90 9.14 6.02 -7.26
N ILE A 91 9.30 7.32 -7.03
CA ILE A 91 8.53 8.39 -7.65
C ILE A 91 9.49 9.28 -8.43
N ILE A 92 9.17 9.55 -9.68
CA ILE A 92 9.84 10.53 -10.54
C ILE A 92 8.82 11.56 -10.95
N GLY A 93 8.94 12.77 -10.41
CA GLY A 93 8.16 13.92 -10.83
C GLY A 93 9.05 15.16 -10.79
N SER A 94 8.81 16.10 -11.71
CA SER A 94 9.27 17.48 -11.57
C SER A 94 8.06 18.29 -11.14
N VAL A 95 8.14 18.92 -9.99
CA VAL A 95 6.99 19.62 -9.43
C VAL A 95 7.21 21.13 -9.55
N ASP A 96 6.99 21.60 -10.77
CA ASP A 96 6.92 23.03 -11.06
C ASP A 96 5.63 23.61 -10.44
N ASP A 97 4.50 22.89 -10.58
CA ASP A 97 3.20 23.25 -10.00
C ASP A 97 2.70 22.14 -9.05
N ILE A 98 2.56 22.47 -7.76
CA ILE A 98 1.75 21.70 -6.81
C ILE A 98 0.40 22.39 -6.74
N GLU A 99 -0.64 21.74 -7.24
CA GLU A 99 -1.98 22.06 -6.79
C GLU A 99 -2.20 21.38 -5.44
N ILE A 100 -2.27 22.19 -4.38
CA ILE A 100 -2.68 21.73 -3.05
C ILE A 100 -4.19 21.84 -2.96
N THR A 101 -4.91 20.73 -3.14
CA THR A 101 -6.36 20.71 -2.90
C THR A 101 -6.64 20.23 -1.49
N PHE A 102 -7.49 20.97 -0.78
CA PHE A 102 -7.94 20.65 0.55
C PHE A 102 -9.25 19.87 0.47
N SER A 103 -9.27 18.66 1.02
CA SER A 103 -10.51 17.96 1.30
C SER A 103 -10.65 17.83 2.81
N SER A 104 -11.62 18.54 3.39
CA SER A 104 -12.07 18.30 4.75
C SER A 104 -12.92 17.03 4.75
N SER A 105 -12.30 15.87 4.96
CA SER A 105 -13.08 14.70 5.35
C SER A 105 -13.30 14.75 6.86
N ASP A 106 -14.56 14.73 7.26
CA ASP A 106 -15.00 14.95 8.64
C ASP A 106 -14.25 14.08 9.67
N ARG A 107 -13.86 14.76 10.76
CA ARG A 107 -13.44 14.26 12.09
C ARG A 107 -11.98 13.89 12.37
N ASN A 108 -11.10 13.53 11.42
CA ASN A 108 -9.77 13.02 11.81
C ASN A 108 -8.51 13.54 11.07
N GLY A 109 -8.60 14.49 10.15
CA GLY A 109 -7.38 15.07 9.56
C GLY A 109 -7.60 15.90 8.31
N PHE A 110 -6.63 16.75 7.98
CA PHE A 110 -6.60 17.47 6.72
C PHE A 110 -5.81 16.63 5.71
N ARG A 111 -6.43 16.35 4.57
CA ARG A 111 -5.82 15.58 3.49
C ARG A 111 -5.43 16.53 2.37
N TYR A 112 -4.20 16.36 1.88
CA TYR A 112 -3.57 17.25 0.91
C TYR A 112 -3.41 16.49 -0.39
N ASN A 113 -4.12 16.91 -1.43
CA ASN A 113 -3.86 16.40 -2.77
C ASN A 113 -2.70 17.22 -3.33
N ILE A 114 -1.63 16.56 -3.76
CA ILE A 114 -0.51 17.17 -4.50
C ILE A 114 -0.42 16.32 -5.76
N SER A 115 -0.99 16.80 -6.86
CA SER A 115 -1.14 16.02 -8.10
C SER A 115 -0.18 16.48 -9.20
N PRO A 116 1.16 16.35 -9.04
CA PRO A 116 2.02 16.47 -10.21
C PRO A 116 1.78 15.24 -11.08
N PRO A 117 1.70 15.38 -12.41
CA PRO A 117 1.85 14.23 -13.29
C PRO A 117 3.22 13.61 -12.97
N CYS A 118 3.20 12.39 -12.43
CA CYS A 118 4.41 11.72 -12.00
C CYS A 118 4.51 10.33 -12.61
N LEU A 119 5.74 9.83 -12.65
CA LEU A 119 6.04 8.48 -13.03
C LEU A 119 6.39 7.70 -11.78
N ILE A 120 5.59 6.70 -11.45
CA ILE A 120 5.86 5.77 -10.37
C ILE A 120 6.41 4.46 -10.91
N PHE A 121 7.22 3.77 -10.11
CA PHE A 121 7.72 2.43 -10.40
C PHE A 121 8.10 1.70 -9.11
N GLY A 122 8.32 0.40 -9.16
CA GLY A 122 8.61 -0.43 -7.97
C GLY A 122 7.36 -1.13 -7.40
N VAL A 123 7.39 -1.46 -6.11
CA VAL A 123 6.37 -2.30 -5.44
C VAL A 123 5.38 -1.45 -4.67
N TRP A 124 4.13 -1.43 -5.15
CA TRP A 124 3.06 -0.61 -4.59
C TRP A 124 1.91 -1.47 -4.08
N ARG A 125 1.42 -1.20 -2.87
CA ARG A 125 0.30 -1.94 -2.29
C ARG A 125 -0.99 -1.58 -2.99
N ILE A 126 -1.84 -2.58 -3.21
CA ILE A 126 -3.17 -2.42 -3.77
C ILE A 126 -4.05 -1.77 -2.70
N LEU A 127 -4.60 -0.60 -3.01
CA LEU A 127 -5.49 0.12 -2.09
C LEU A 127 -6.93 -0.39 -2.18
N ASP A 128 -7.39 -0.67 -3.40
CA ASP A 128 -8.78 -0.94 -3.65
C ASP A 128 -9.24 -2.22 -2.96
N ASP A 129 -10.46 -2.18 -2.41
CA ASP A 129 -11.20 -3.36 -1.88
C ASP A 129 -11.59 -4.35 -3.00
N PHE A 130 -10.68 -4.64 -3.92
CA PHE A 130 -10.88 -5.72 -4.87
C PHE A 130 -10.89 -7.02 -4.09
N ASN A 131 -12.01 -7.71 -4.15
CA ASN A 131 -12.06 -9.12 -3.82
C ASN A 131 -11.25 -9.87 -4.89
N LEU A 132 -9.95 -9.99 -4.63
CA LEU A 132 -8.96 -10.55 -5.54
C LEU A 132 -9.21 -12.04 -5.73
N SER A 133 -9.68 -12.76 -4.71
CA SER A 133 -10.03 -14.17 -4.83
C SER A 133 -11.15 -14.42 -5.86
N CYS A 134 -12.09 -13.49 -5.99
CA CYS A 134 -13.15 -13.60 -7.01
C CYS A 134 -12.75 -13.05 -8.38
N SER A 135 -11.81 -12.08 -8.43
CA SER A 135 -11.54 -11.28 -9.62
C SER A 135 -10.41 -11.83 -10.50
N LEU A 136 -9.40 -12.45 -9.87
CA LEU A 136 -8.22 -12.97 -10.54
C LEU A 136 -8.42 -14.43 -10.97
N GLY A 137 -8.56 -14.63 -12.28
CA GLY A 137 -8.39 -15.95 -12.89
C GLY A 137 -6.93 -16.20 -13.29
N ASN A 138 -6.69 -17.27 -14.05
CA ASN A 138 -5.35 -17.58 -14.59
C ASN A 138 -4.92 -16.69 -15.77
N ALA A 139 -5.78 -15.78 -16.22
CA ALA A 139 -5.52 -14.89 -17.35
C ALA A 139 -5.30 -13.47 -16.86
N GLU A 140 -4.30 -12.80 -17.44
CA GLU A 140 -4.00 -11.40 -17.21
C GLU A 140 -5.18 -10.52 -17.61
N LYS A 141 -5.54 -9.56 -16.74
CA LYS A 141 -6.65 -8.62 -16.97
C LYS A 141 -6.18 -7.20 -16.65
N LEU A 142 -6.74 -6.23 -17.37
CA LEU A 142 -6.53 -4.80 -17.14
C LEU A 142 -7.45 -4.32 -16.01
N TYR A 143 -6.87 -3.70 -14.99
CA TYR A 143 -7.62 -3.06 -13.91
C TYR A 143 -7.19 -1.61 -13.75
N SER A 144 -8.18 -0.71 -13.71
CA SER A 144 -7.97 0.63 -13.14
C SER A 144 -7.89 0.45 -11.63
N MET A 145 -6.82 0.95 -11.02
CA MET A 145 -6.62 0.77 -9.58
C MET A 145 -5.89 1.95 -8.95
N SER A 146 -6.16 2.12 -7.68
CA SER A 146 -5.36 2.95 -6.77
C SER A 146 -4.36 2.06 -6.05
N VAL A 147 -3.14 2.55 -5.96
CA VAL A 147 -2.08 1.92 -5.19
C VAL A 147 -1.57 2.88 -4.11
N PHE A 148 -0.93 2.35 -3.08
CA PHE A 148 -0.41 3.16 -2.01
C PHE A 148 0.91 2.63 -1.48
N GLN A 149 1.62 3.52 -0.79
CA GLN A 149 2.75 3.19 0.05
C GLN A 149 2.64 4.00 1.33
N GLU A 150 2.73 3.29 2.45
CA GLU A 150 2.78 3.90 3.77
C GLU A 150 4.25 4.08 4.16
N GLN A 151 4.66 5.33 4.37
CA GLN A 151 5.98 5.71 4.84
C GLN A 151 5.93 7.10 5.46
N SER A 152 6.47 7.24 6.67
CA SER A 152 6.69 8.54 7.30
C SER A 152 7.68 9.37 6.48
N ILE A 153 7.17 10.33 5.72
CA ILE A 153 7.95 11.33 5.00
C ILE A 153 8.28 12.49 5.95
N SER A 154 7.31 12.89 6.76
CA SER A 154 7.47 13.85 7.84
C SER A 154 6.72 13.36 9.09
N PRO A 155 6.83 14.04 10.25
CA PRO A 155 6.04 13.68 11.42
C PRO A 155 4.52 13.65 11.15
N THR A 156 4.07 14.48 10.21
CA THR A 156 2.68 14.70 9.84
C THR A 156 2.31 13.94 8.57
N LEU A 157 3.21 13.78 7.61
CA LEU A 157 2.97 13.13 6.33
C LEU A 157 3.40 11.66 6.33
N ARG A 158 2.44 10.74 6.19
CA ARG A 158 2.68 9.30 6.40
C ARG A 158 2.33 8.39 5.26
N ILE A 159 1.45 8.80 4.35
CA ILE A 159 0.91 7.87 3.35
C ILE A 159 0.88 8.57 2.01
N VAL A 160 1.39 7.88 0.99
CA VAL A 160 1.34 8.29 -0.40
C VAL A 160 0.41 7.34 -1.12
N VAL A 161 -0.59 7.91 -1.78
CA VAL A 161 -1.52 7.18 -2.64
C VAL A 161 -1.25 7.63 -4.07
N ALA A 162 -1.26 6.69 -4.99
CA ALA A 162 -1.09 6.93 -6.40
C ALA A 162 -2.29 6.33 -7.16
N MET A 163 -3.02 7.19 -7.86
CA MET A 163 -4.08 6.78 -8.77
C MET A 163 -3.48 6.60 -10.15
N LEU A 164 -3.49 5.38 -10.67
CA LEU A 164 -2.92 5.10 -11.99
C LEU A 164 -3.81 5.73 -13.08
N GLU A 165 -3.21 6.46 -14.01
CA GLU A 165 -3.97 7.07 -15.12
C GLU A 165 -4.44 6.03 -16.15
N MET A 166 -3.79 4.86 -16.16
CA MET A 166 -4.08 3.78 -17.08
C MET A 166 -4.25 2.47 -16.32
N ALA A 167 -5.15 1.63 -16.82
CA ALA A 167 -5.31 0.29 -16.30
C ALA A 167 -4.01 -0.51 -16.46
N VAL A 168 -3.63 -1.24 -15.41
CA VAL A 168 -2.46 -2.10 -15.42
C VAL A 168 -2.89 -3.55 -15.54
N ALA A 169 -2.19 -4.29 -16.38
CA ALA A 169 -2.39 -5.70 -16.58
C ALA A 169 -1.69 -6.47 -15.46
N TYR A 170 -2.41 -7.30 -14.72
CA TYR A 170 -1.80 -8.19 -13.73
C TYR A 170 -2.58 -9.51 -13.58
N ASP A 171 -1.87 -10.51 -13.08
CA ASP A 171 -2.37 -11.83 -12.72
C ASP A 171 -1.90 -12.21 -11.31
N LYS A 172 -2.25 -13.43 -10.87
CA LYS A 172 -1.83 -13.97 -9.57
C LYS A 172 -0.30 -13.99 -9.39
N ARG A 173 0.48 -14.17 -10.46
CA ARG A 173 1.96 -14.23 -10.43
C ARG A 173 2.60 -12.85 -10.31
N SER A 174 1.84 -11.82 -10.64
CA SER A 174 2.24 -10.42 -10.57
C SER A 174 2.02 -9.79 -9.19
N LEU A 175 1.51 -10.58 -8.23
CA LEU A 175 1.27 -10.18 -6.85
C LEU A 175 2.46 -10.47 -5.94
N PHE A 176 2.71 -9.52 -5.05
CA PHE A 176 3.80 -9.51 -4.10
C PHE A 176 3.30 -9.31 -2.67
N VAL A 177 4.04 -9.88 -1.73
CA VAL A 177 3.85 -9.70 -0.29
C VAL A 177 5.08 -9.00 0.26
N LEU A 178 4.88 -7.93 1.03
CA LEU A 178 5.97 -7.21 1.67
C LEU A 178 6.46 -7.97 2.91
N ARG A 179 7.71 -7.69 3.28
CA ARG A 179 8.37 -8.24 4.47
C ARG A 179 7.51 -8.17 5.73
N SER A 180 6.92 -7.00 5.99
CA SER A 180 6.08 -6.75 7.17
C SER A 180 4.95 -7.78 7.29
N ASP A 181 4.32 -8.10 6.16
CA ASP A 181 3.17 -9.00 6.13
C ASP A 181 3.62 -10.45 6.25
N ILE A 182 4.77 -10.81 5.65
CA ILE A 182 5.38 -12.14 5.81
C ILE A 182 5.71 -12.41 7.29
N GLU A 183 6.35 -11.45 7.96
CA GLU A 183 6.70 -11.55 9.38
C GLU A 183 5.45 -11.61 10.27
N ASN A 184 4.41 -10.83 9.92
CA ASN A 184 3.12 -10.86 10.60
C ASN A 184 2.42 -12.22 10.48
N ILE A 185 2.29 -12.75 9.25
CA ILE A 185 1.71 -14.07 8.99
C ILE A 185 2.48 -15.14 9.77
N TYR A 186 3.81 -15.10 9.75
CA TYR A 186 4.63 -16.06 10.47
C TYR A 186 4.36 -16.06 11.98
N THR A 187 4.29 -14.87 12.57
CA THR A 187 4.02 -14.70 14.00
C THR A 187 2.65 -15.29 14.38
N HIS A 188 1.64 -15.04 13.56
CA HIS A 188 0.29 -15.58 13.78
C HIS A 188 0.23 -17.10 13.55
N ALA A 189 0.93 -17.62 12.55
CA ALA A 189 1.05 -19.06 12.33
C ALA A 189 1.71 -19.80 13.51
N MET A 190 2.72 -19.18 14.15
CA MET A 190 3.42 -19.77 15.29
C MET A 190 2.61 -19.69 16.60
N THR A 191 1.73 -18.71 16.73
CA THR A 191 0.90 -18.51 17.94
C THR A 191 -0.49 -19.13 17.83
N GLY A 192 -0.95 -19.45 16.62
CA GLY A 192 -2.32 -19.91 16.33
C GLY A 192 -3.38 -18.83 16.55
N GLN A 193 -2.99 -17.59 16.84
CA GLN A 193 -3.91 -16.48 17.02
C GLN A 193 -4.37 -15.94 15.67
N PRO A 194 -5.64 -15.55 15.51
CA PRO A 194 -6.11 -14.96 14.26
C PRO A 194 -5.40 -13.63 14.00
N MET A 195 -5.01 -13.41 12.74
CA MET A 195 -4.54 -12.09 12.30
C MET A 195 -5.66 -11.06 12.47
N PRO A 196 -5.35 -9.84 12.94
CA PRO A 196 -6.28 -8.73 12.88
C PRO A 196 -6.85 -8.58 11.47
N ASN A 197 -8.17 -8.38 11.35
CA ASN A 197 -8.88 -8.19 10.09
C ASN A 197 -10.22 -7.47 10.32
N PHE A 198 -10.98 -7.20 9.25
CA PHE A 198 -12.28 -6.52 9.41
C PHE A 198 -13.36 -7.40 10.04
N ILE A 199 -13.25 -8.73 9.96
CA ILE A 199 -14.25 -9.67 10.49
C ILE A 199 -14.15 -9.74 12.01
N ASN A 200 -12.93 -9.75 12.55
CA ASN A 200 -12.68 -9.85 13.98
C ASN A 200 -12.52 -8.49 14.68
N GLY A 201 -12.81 -7.38 13.99
CA GLY A 201 -12.88 -6.04 14.55
C GLY A 201 -11.55 -5.47 15.07
N ARG A 202 -10.41 -6.08 14.71
CA ARG A 202 -9.08 -5.67 15.19
C ARG A 202 -8.34 -4.72 14.26
N ILE A 203 -8.96 -4.30 13.15
CA ILE A 203 -8.39 -3.36 12.19
C ILE A 203 -9.33 -2.17 11.99
N GLU A 204 -8.96 -1.00 12.51
CA GLU A 204 -9.56 0.31 12.16
C GLU A 204 -9.05 0.85 10.81
N LYS A 205 -8.69 -0.01 9.83
CA LYS A 205 -8.32 0.42 8.45
C LYS A 205 -9.51 0.71 7.55
N GLN A 206 -10.76 0.50 8.00
CA GLN A 206 -11.92 0.97 7.25
C GLN A 206 -11.90 2.49 7.05
N ASN A 207 -11.21 3.23 7.92
CA ASN A 207 -11.00 4.65 7.69
C ASN A 207 -10.00 4.87 6.57
N LEU A 208 -8.88 4.16 6.49
CA LEU A 208 -7.85 4.52 5.52
C LEU A 208 -8.25 4.23 4.06
N SER A 209 -8.69 3.02 3.70
CA SER A 209 -9.10 2.73 2.30
C SER A 209 -10.36 3.50 1.89
N THR A 210 -11.38 3.55 2.74
CA THR A 210 -12.62 4.31 2.49
C THR A 210 -12.37 5.81 2.44
N GLU A 211 -11.65 6.36 3.42
CA GLU A 211 -11.33 7.78 3.41
C GLU A 211 -10.42 8.09 2.20
N ILE A 212 -9.44 7.24 1.83
CA ILE A 212 -8.60 7.46 0.64
C ILE A 212 -9.42 7.40 -0.65
N LYS A 213 -10.31 6.41 -0.79
CA LYS A 213 -11.21 6.31 -1.94
C LYS A 213 -12.06 7.58 -2.09
N ASN A 214 -12.59 8.08 -0.97
CA ASN A 214 -13.33 9.35 -0.93
C ASN A 214 -12.46 10.58 -1.28
N LEU A 215 -11.12 10.49 -1.26
CA LEU A 215 -10.23 11.57 -1.75
C LEU A 215 -9.92 11.48 -3.24
N THR A 216 -9.96 10.27 -3.80
CA THR A 216 -9.55 9.98 -5.18
C THR A 216 -10.72 10.00 -6.17
N GLU A 217 -11.96 9.94 -5.68
CA GLU A 217 -13.13 10.21 -6.51
C GLU A 217 -13.16 11.70 -6.90
N PRO A 218 -13.36 12.05 -8.18
CA PRO A 218 -13.54 13.44 -8.55
C PRO A 218 -14.73 13.99 -7.76
N LEU A 219 -14.60 15.23 -7.29
CA LEU A 219 -15.75 16.05 -6.88
C LEU A 219 -16.62 16.29 -8.12
N ASP A 220 -17.30 15.27 -8.61
CA ASP A 220 -18.29 15.43 -9.66
C ASP A 220 -19.49 16.15 -9.06
N ALA A 221 -19.45 17.46 -9.26
CA ALA A 221 -20.46 18.16 -10.02
C ALA A 221 -21.85 17.53 -9.90
N THR A 222 -22.63 18.04 -8.97
CA THR A 222 -24.08 18.00 -9.09
C THR A 222 -24.67 19.26 -8.46
N PRO A 223 -25.82 19.75 -8.94
CA PRO A 223 -26.13 20.19 -10.31
C PRO A 223 -26.29 21.72 -10.39
#